data_AF-A0A8H4IW03-F1
#
_entry.id   AF-A0A8H4IW03-F1
#
_cell.length_a   1.000
_cell.length_b   1.000
_cell.length_c   1.000
_cell.angle_alpha   90.00
_cell.angle_beta   90.00
_cell.angle_gamma   90.00
#
_symmetry.space_group_name_H-M   'P 1'
#
loop_
_entity.id
_entity.type
_entity.pdbx_description
1 polymer ?
#
loop_
_entity_poly.entity_id
_entity_poly.type
_entity_poly.pdbx_seq_one_letter_code
_entity_poly.pdbx_strand_id
1 'polypeptide(L)'
;MVKIAIAGGTSQPSATPSSTATPTTLYGAEVRHIDYTSAPSLTSALADIHTLISVLKLPGPAMATTQINLLNAAKVSGVRRFAPSEFGLGACERVDATAAKERVWRACLASGSRSRASAAARS
;
A
#
# COMPACT_ATOMS: atom_id res chain seq x y z
N MET A 1 3.64 -13.76 -16.04
CA MET A 1 3.27 -14.37 -14.75
C MET A 1 2.86 -13.24 -13.80
N VAL A 2 1.73 -13.34 -13.10
CA VAL A 2 1.30 -12.35 -12.10
C VAL A 2 1.79 -12.84 -10.74
N LYS A 3 2.72 -12.11 -10.10
CA LYS A 3 3.16 -12.39 -8.73
C LYS A 3 2.22 -11.70 -7.75
N ILE A 4 1.63 -12.48 -6.85
CA ILE A 4 0.83 -11.98 -5.73
C ILE A 4 1.73 -12.07 -4.50
N ALA A 5 2.07 -10.92 -3.92
CA ALA A 5 2.81 -10.82 -2.68
C ALA A 5 1.89 -10.25 -1.60
N ILE A 6 1.83 -10.89 -0.44
CA ILE A 6 1.10 -10.38 0.72
C ILE A 6 2.12 -9.73 1.65
N ALA A 7 1.97 -8.44 1.89
CA ALA A 7 2.80 -7.69 2.82
C ALA A 7 2.11 -7.63 4.20
N GLY A 8 2.60 -8.42 5.15
CA GLY A 8 2.28 -8.26 6.56
C GLY A 8 3.38 -7.45 7.24
N GLY A 9 2.99 -6.47 8.06
CA GLY A 9 3.93 -5.72 8.89
C GLY A 9 3.23 -5.27 10.17
N THR A 10 3.90 -5.45 11.31
CA THR A 10 3.43 -4.98 12.62
C THR A 10 4.08 -3.63 12.92
N SER A 11 3.31 -2.68 13.46
CA SER A 11 3.81 -1.37 13.87
C SER A 11 4.28 -1.33 15.33
N GLN A 12 4.75 -2.45 15.89
CA GLN A 12 5.05 -2.58 17.33
C GLN A 12 6.56 -2.65 17.62
N PRO A 13 7.08 -1.95 18.65
CA PRO A 13 8.46 -2.13 19.09
C PRO A 13 8.63 -3.46 19.84
N SER A 14 9.61 -4.24 19.35
CA SER A 14 10.36 -5.33 19.99
C SER A 14 9.88 -5.86 21.35
N ALA A 15 9.37 -7.10 21.34
CA ALA A 15 9.39 -8.02 22.47
C ALA A 15 9.91 -9.41 22.02
N THR A 16 11.03 -9.82 22.62
CA THR A 16 11.67 -11.16 22.81
C THR A 16 11.52 -12.26 21.72
N PRO A 17 12.63 -12.89 21.26
CA PRO A 17 12.60 -13.84 20.15
C PRO A 17 12.07 -15.21 20.58
N SER A 18 10.77 -15.43 20.40
CA SER A 18 10.23 -16.78 20.24
C SER A 18 10.51 -17.18 18.79
N SER A 19 11.48 -18.07 18.57
CA SER A 19 11.88 -18.55 17.23
C SER A 19 10.76 -19.36 16.58
N THR A 20 9.77 -18.65 16.04
CA THR A 20 8.81 -19.17 15.07
C THR A 20 9.29 -18.65 13.73
N ALA A 21 9.81 -19.55 12.87
CA ALA A 21 10.23 -19.18 11.53
C ALA A 21 9.06 -18.49 10.82
N THR A 22 9.25 -17.23 10.44
CA THR A 22 8.19 -16.45 9.80
C THR A 22 7.87 -17.10 8.46
N PRO A 23 6.59 -17.43 8.17
CA PRO A 23 6.25 -18.09 6.93
C PRO A 23 6.63 -17.20 5.74
N THR A 24 7.34 -17.79 4.77
CA THR A 24 7.71 -17.18 3.48
C THR A 24 6.74 -17.58 2.37
N THR A 25 5.84 -18.54 2.66
CA THR A 25 4.76 -18.94 1.75
C THR A 25 3.51 -19.26 2.57
N LEU A 26 2.34 -18.78 2.11
CA LEU A 26 1.05 -19.04 2.73
C LEU A 26 0.00 -19.23 1.63
N TYR A 27 -0.73 -20.34 1.64
CA TYR A 27 -1.71 -20.71 0.60
C TYR A 27 -1.16 -20.63 -0.84
N GLY A 28 0.14 -20.95 -1.04
CA GLY A 28 0.81 -20.87 -2.34
C GLY A 28 1.22 -19.46 -2.78
N ALA A 29 0.97 -18.44 -1.96
CA ALA A 29 1.45 -17.07 -2.18
C ALA A 29 2.76 -16.80 -1.43
N GLU A 30 3.66 -16.06 -2.06
CA GLU A 30 4.89 -15.58 -1.42
C GLU A 30 4.53 -14.54 -0.34
N VAL A 31 5.13 -14.69 0.84
CA VAL A 31 4.99 -13.74 1.95
C VAL A 31 6.29 -12.97 2.10
N ARG A 32 6.22 -11.65 1.94
CA ARG A 32 7.35 -10.74 2.16
C ARG A 32 7.12 -9.92 3.41
N HIS A 33 8.05 -10.00 4.34
CA HIS A 33 8.07 -9.17 5.56
C HIS A 33 8.75 -7.85 5.24
N ILE A 34 8.06 -6.75 5.45
CA ILE A 34 8.54 -5.41 5.07
C ILE A 34 8.34 -4.40 6.19
N ASP A 35 9.21 -3.40 6.24
CA ASP A 35 9.07 -2.22 7.07
C ASP A 35 8.48 -1.07 6.23
N TYR A 36 7.23 -0.71 6.53
CA TYR A 36 6.48 0.35 5.85
C TYR A 36 7.06 1.76 6.02
N THR A 37 8.02 1.94 6.93
CA THR A 37 8.74 3.20 7.15
C THR A 37 10.07 3.26 6.40
N SER A 38 10.57 2.11 5.91
CA SER A 38 11.87 1.98 5.26
C SER A 38 11.73 1.93 3.74
N ALA A 39 12.15 2.99 3.05
CA ALA A 39 12.16 3.03 1.59
C ALA A 39 12.96 1.86 0.96
N PRO A 40 14.18 1.50 1.43
CA PRO A 40 14.91 0.35 0.90
C PRO A 40 14.18 -1.00 1.09
N SER A 41 13.49 -1.19 2.23
CA SER A 41 12.69 -2.39 2.48
C SER A 41 11.56 -2.51 1.46
N LEU A 42 10.82 -1.41 1.27
CA LEU A 42 9.71 -1.34 0.34
C LEU A 42 10.16 -1.52 -1.12
N THR A 43 11.22 -0.85 -1.56
CA THR A 43 11.66 -0.91 -2.96
C THR A 43 12.20 -2.29 -3.33
N SER A 44 12.99 -2.91 -2.45
CA SER A 44 13.48 -4.28 -2.61
C SER A 44 12.31 -5.27 -2.73
N ALA A 45 11.32 -5.15 -1.85
CA ALA A 45 10.15 -6.03 -1.87
C ALA A 45 9.23 -5.83 -3.08
N LEU A 46 9.33 -4.71 -3.80
CA LEU A 46 8.50 -4.40 -4.97
C LEU A 46 9.22 -4.58 -6.31
N ALA A 47 10.51 -4.92 -6.32
CA ALA A 47 11.37 -4.90 -7.50
C ALA A 47 10.90 -5.79 -8.67
N ASP A 48 10.16 -6.86 -8.39
CA ASP A 48 9.63 -7.82 -9.36
C ASP A 48 8.08 -7.83 -9.41
N ILE A 49 7.45 -6.79 -8.87
CA ILE A 49 5.99 -6.69 -8.75
C ILE A 49 5.41 -5.80 -9.85
N HIS A 50 4.42 -6.33 -10.55
CA HIS A 50 3.73 -5.61 -11.62
C HIS A 50 2.60 -4.70 -11.11
N THR A 51 1.78 -5.22 -10.21
CA THR A 51 0.58 -4.57 -9.68
C THR A 51 0.65 -4.61 -8.16
N LEU A 52 0.47 -3.47 -7.52
CA LEU A 52 0.36 -3.36 -6.07
C LEU A 52 -1.09 -3.02 -5.69
N ILE A 53 -1.69 -3.86 -4.85
CA ILE A 53 -3.02 -3.65 -4.28
C ILE A 53 -2.85 -3.50 -2.77
N SER A 54 -3.12 -2.31 -2.24
CA SER A 54 -3.05 -2.05 -0.81
C SER A 54 -4.41 -2.32 -0.18
N VAL A 55 -4.45 -3.25 0.77
CA VAL A 55 -5.64 -3.54 1.60
C VAL A 55 -5.42 -3.14 3.08
N LEU A 56 -4.46 -2.25 3.32
CA LEU A 56 -4.08 -1.82 4.66
C LEU A 56 -5.20 -1.02 5.33
N LYS A 57 -5.46 -1.30 6.60
CA LYS A 57 -6.35 -0.55 7.47
C LYS A 57 -5.57 -0.09 8.69
N LEU A 58 -5.12 1.17 8.66
CA LEU A 58 -4.38 1.81 9.75
C LEU A 58 -5.22 2.97 10.31
N PRO A 59 -5.15 3.23 11.63
CA PRO A 59 -5.82 4.38 12.23
C PRO A 59 -5.06 5.69 11.97
N GLY A 60 -5.80 6.78 11.81
CA GLY A 60 -5.27 8.14 11.82
C GLY A 60 -4.23 8.44 10.71
N PRO A 61 -3.25 9.32 10.97
CA PRO A 61 -2.33 9.83 9.94
C PRO A 61 -1.37 8.76 9.40
N ALA A 62 -1.14 7.67 10.15
CA ALA A 62 -0.30 6.56 9.72
C ALA A 62 -0.81 5.91 8.42
N MET A 63 -2.14 5.90 8.21
CA MET A 63 -2.75 5.42 6.97
C MET A 63 -2.21 6.16 5.75
N ALA A 64 -2.23 7.49 5.79
CA ALA A 64 -1.77 8.31 4.68
C ALA A 64 -0.26 8.15 4.47
N THR A 65 0.53 8.23 5.55
CA THR A 65 1.99 8.11 5.47
C THR A 65 2.42 6.77 4.88
N THR A 66 1.88 5.65 5.37
CA THR A 66 2.23 4.31 4.88
C THR A 66 1.84 4.12 3.41
N GLN A 67 0.65 4.55 3.00
CA GLN A 67 0.24 4.40 1.59
C GLN A 67 1.03 5.31 0.65
N ILE A 68 1.43 6.50 1.09
CA ILE A 68 2.31 7.39 0.31
C ILE A 68 3.71 6.77 0.17
N ASN A 69 4.26 6.17 1.23
CA ASN A 69 5.53 5.45 1.15
C ASN A 69 5.47 4.29 0.15
N LEU A 70 4.37 3.51 0.18
CA LEU A 70 4.13 2.43 -0.78
C LEU A 70 4.02 2.95 -2.22
N LEU A 71 3.28 4.05 -2.44
CA LEU A 71 3.18 4.69 -3.75
C LEU A 71 4.56 5.11 -4.26
N ASN A 72 5.38 5.75 -3.42
CA ASN A 72 6.72 6.20 -3.80
C ASN A 72 7.63 5.02 -4.13
N ALA A 73 7.64 3.96 -3.31
CA ALA A 73 8.42 2.76 -3.57
C ALA A 73 7.96 2.05 -4.84
N ALA A 74 6.64 1.96 -5.07
CA ALA A 74 6.07 1.37 -6.27
C ALA A 74 6.54 2.10 -7.55
N LYS A 75 6.62 3.43 -7.52
CA LYS A 75 7.19 4.22 -8.63
C LYS A 75 8.65 3.88 -8.88
N VAL A 76 9.47 3.83 -7.83
CA VAL A 76 10.91 3.53 -7.92
C VAL A 76 11.14 2.12 -8.46
N SER A 77 10.33 1.15 -8.02
CA SER A 77 10.45 -0.26 -8.43
C SER A 77 9.79 -0.60 -9.77
N GLY A 78 9.20 0.39 -10.47
CA GLY A 78 8.59 0.17 -11.80
C GLY A 78 7.25 -0.55 -11.79
N VAL A 79 6.52 -0.52 -10.66
CA VAL A 79 5.15 -1.06 -10.57
C VAL A 79 4.24 -0.30 -11.55
N ARG A 80 3.51 -1.03 -12.40
CA ARG A 80 2.70 -0.43 -13.48
C ARG A 80 1.29 -0.05 -13.06
N ARG A 81 0.77 -0.65 -11.98
CA ARG A 81 -0.58 -0.40 -11.46
C ARG A 81 -0.56 -0.36 -9.93
N PHE A 82 -1.10 0.70 -9.35
CA PHE A 82 -1.27 0.86 -7.91
C PHE A 82 -2.75 1.08 -7.59
N ALA A 83 -3.31 0.23 -6.73
CA ALA A 83 -4.65 0.40 -6.16
C ALA A 83 -4.51 0.69 -4.66
N PRO A 84 -4.84 1.91 -4.19
CA PRO A 84 -4.82 2.23 -2.77
C PRO A 84 -5.97 1.53 -2.00
N SER A 85 -5.88 1.52 -0.67
CA SER A 85 -6.88 0.94 0.24
C SER A 85 -8.17 1.78 0.30
N GLU A 86 -8.96 1.70 -0.77
CA GLU A 86 -10.18 2.51 -1.01
C GLU A 86 -11.46 1.69 -1.17
N PHE A 87 -11.51 0.47 -0.64
CA PHE A 87 -12.65 -0.46 -0.74
C PHE A 87 -13.88 -0.06 0.10
N GLY A 88 -14.04 1.23 0.42
CA GLY A 88 -15.17 1.76 1.18
C GLY A 88 -16.01 2.75 0.36
N LEU A 89 -16.78 3.60 1.05
CA LEU A 89 -17.44 4.73 0.43
C LEU A 89 -16.38 5.66 -0.16
N GLY A 90 -16.52 6.05 -1.43
CA GLY A 90 -15.53 6.83 -2.16
C GLY A 90 -15.05 8.05 -1.37
N ALA A 91 -13.77 8.40 -1.51
CA ALA A 91 -13.12 9.47 -0.76
C ALA A 91 -13.84 10.82 -0.97
N CYS A 92 -14.75 11.13 -0.05
CA CYS A 92 -15.38 12.44 0.09
C CYS A 92 -14.88 13.01 1.42
N GLU A 93 -14.22 14.17 1.41
CA GLU A 93 -13.81 14.96 2.59
C GLU A 93 -15.00 15.53 3.38
N ARG A 94 -16.08 14.77 3.55
CA ARG A 94 -17.28 15.21 4.28
C ARG A 94 -17.22 14.88 5.76
N VAL A 95 -16.27 14.04 6.18
CA VAL A 95 -16.05 13.62 7.57
C VAL A 95 -14.56 13.39 7.83
N ASP A 96 -14.09 13.65 9.05
CA ASP A 96 -12.66 13.50 9.42
C ASP A 96 -12.13 12.08 9.16
N ALA A 97 -13.01 11.07 9.27
CA ALA A 97 -12.69 9.67 9.04
C ALA A 97 -12.16 9.37 7.62
N THR A 98 -12.40 10.24 6.63
CA THR A 98 -11.93 10.07 5.25
C THR A 98 -10.78 11.01 4.86
N ALA A 99 -10.35 11.91 5.74
CA ALA A 99 -9.30 12.89 5.43
C ALA A 99 -7.95 12.23 5.03
N ALA A 100 -7.57 11.15 5.71
CA ALA A 100 -6.36 10.39 5.38
C ALA A 100 -6.44 9.75 3.98
N LYS A 101 -7.64 9.28 3.59
CA LYS A 101 -7.93 8.68 2.28
C LYS A 101 -7.81 9.69 1.15
N GLU A 102 -8.36 10.88 1.35
CA GLU A 102 -8.23 11.97 0.37
C GLU A 102 -6.77 12.35 0.15
N ARG A 103 -5.96 12.41 1.22
CA ARG A 103 -4.53 12.70 1.09
C ARG A 103 -3.81 11.66 0.22
N VAL A 104 -4.13 10.38 0.38
CA VAL A 104 -3.61 9.29 -0.47
C VAL A 104 -4.10 9.44 -1.92
N TRP A 105 -5.38 9.77 -2.09
CA TRP A 105 -5.98 9.98 -3.40
C TRP A 105 -5.29 11.11 -4.18
N ARG A 106 -5.09 12.28 -3.55
CA ARG A 106 -4.36 13.41 -4.14
C ARG A 106 -2.93 13.04 -4.51
N ALA A 107 -2.23 12.28 -3.66
CA ALA A 107 -0.89 11.79 -3.97
C ALA A 107 -0.88 10.85 -5.19
N CYS A 108 -1.87 9.96 -5.32
CA CYS A 108 -2.02 9.09 -6.49
C CYS A 108 -2.23 9.92 -7.77
N LEU A 109 -3.13 10.91 -7.75
CA LEU A 109 -3.37 11.79 -8.89
C LEU A 109 -2.10 12.56 -9.30
N ALA A 110 -1.39 13.15 -8.34
CA ALA A 110 -0.14 13.89 -8.58
C ALA A 110 0.98 12.99 -9.13
N SER A 111 0.96 11.69 -8.82
CA SER A 111 1.97 10.73 -9.32
C SER A 111 1.79 10.33 -10.78
N GLY A 112 0.71 10.75 -11.44
CA GLY A 112 0.35 10.29 -12.79
C GLY A 112 -0.28 8.90 -12.83
N SER A 113 -0.54 8.28 -11.66
CA SER A 113 -1.30 7.03 -11.52
C SER A 113 -2.76 7.28 -11.86
N ARG A 114 -3.09 7.22 -13.15
CA ARG A 114 -4.40 7.64 -13.66
C ARG A 114 -5.46 6.59 -13.33
N SER A 115 -6.46 6.98 -12.52
CA SER A 115 -7.71 6.23 -12.39
C SER A 115 -8.58 6.47 -13.62
N ARG A 116 -9.03 5.40 -14.29
CA ARG A 116 -10.05 5.47 -15.35
C ARG A 116 -11.42 5.92 -14.82
N ALA A 117 -11.65 5.92 -13.51
CA ALA A 117 -12.95 6.23 -12.91
C ALA A 117 -13.25 7.75 -12.86
N SER A 118 -12.23 8.62 -12.88
CA SER A 118 -12.45 10.08 -12.81
C SER A 118 -12.90 10.71 -14.14
N ALA A 119 -12.93 9.96 -15.25
CA ALA A 119 -13.39 10.47 -16.54
C ALA A 119 -14.92 10.41 -16.70
N ALA A 120 -15.63 9.63 -15.87
CA ALA A 120 -17.08 9.41 -16.00
C ALA A 120 -17.96 10.33 -15.13
N ALA A 121 -17.36 11.17 -14.27
CA ALA A 121 -18.11 12.05 -13.36
C ALA A 121 -18.09 13.54 -13.79
N ARG A 122 -17.70 13.83 -15.04
CA ARG A 122 -17.67 15.19 -15.62
C ARG A 122 -18.37 15.27 -16.98
N SER A 123 -19.38 14.43 -17.21
CA SER A 123 -20.27 14.50 -18.38
C SER A 123 -21.71 14.68 -17.92
#